data_AF-A0A9D9N3P9-F1
#
_entry.id   AF-A0A9D9N3P9-F1
#
_cell.length_a   1.000
_cell.length_b   1.000
_cell.length_c   1.000
_cell.angle_alpha   90.00
_cell.angle_beta   90.00
_cell.angle_gamma   90.00
#
_symmetry.space_group_name_H-M   'P 1'
#
loop_
_entity.id
_entity.type
_entity.pdbx_description
1 polymer ?
#
loop_
_entity_poly.entity_id
_entity_poly.type
_entity_poly.pdbx_seq_one_letter_code
_entity_poly.pdbx_strand_id
1 'polypeptide(L)'
;MKKAFFTSVLALLAAMSAWAQNSFTVNGLNYQETGVGTGKVKITGYTTRPTGVLDIPETVSPSSGGSYTVTEIADEVFSSCDNLTEVIFPSTITEIGEYAFYYSRDLTSITCYASTPPAMGENAFGTADKTIPVYVPANALSSYQSNADWSEFTRTTYITFISNNLEYKLLYTSPNQAEIIGYTTTPTGVLNIPATVSHKGKDYSVITIAEEVFAECSGLTELVFPESLRTIGAHAFHYCQDLTSITCYNTTPPNVGESAFEGADKTIPVYVPAEALSSYRSNANWSVFTNLQAIVTEFTVGGLTYKVIDQTAKTVEVKSSTDELPSTVTIPPTVSYGGKNYTVTAIASSAFYQNQTITAITIFEGITSIGNNTFGRCFALTTVNIPASLTQMGDWVFDNCSALTAINVAGGNTAYYSGNGVLFNKDKTTLLCYPAGKPETDYTIPNSVTVIGVNAFAYCDALTQLTIPSSVTSIGEWAFDGCTALAEMTVLATVPPTLSENVFRNINRDIPVYVPAASLAAYQAAEVWKEFNLQAIMVNEFTVGGLTYEVIDQTAKTVEVINFTNELPNTATIPATVSYEG
;
A
#
# COMPACT_ATOMS: atom_id res chain seq x y z
N MET A 1 -66.92 38.15 -3.31
CA MET A 1 -65.98 37.15 -3.90
C MET A 1 -64.51 37.59 -3.96
N LYS A 2 -64.15 38.89 -4.06
CA LYS A 2 -62.72 39.30 -4.11
C LYS A 2 -61.95 39.29 -2.77
N LYS A 3 -62.65 39.32 -1.61
CA LYS A 3 -61.98 39.29 -0.27
C LYS A 3 -61.61 37.87 0.20
N ALA A 4 -62.32 36.84 -0.26
CA ALA A 4 -62.02 35.44 0.08
C ALA A 4 -60.86 34.85 -0.75
N PHE A 5 -60.58 35.43 -1.92
CA PHE A 5 -59.47 35.01 -2.79
C PHE A 5 -58.11 35.57 -2.31
N PHE A 6 -58.10 36.68 -1.56
CA PHE A 6 -56.86 37.27 -1.06
C PHE A 6 -56.37 36.63 0.26
N THR A 7 -57.28 36.20 1.13
CA THR A 7 -56.91 35.45 2.35
C THR A 7 -56.47 34.01 2.04
N SER A 8 -57.02 33.37 0.99
CA SER A 8 -56.56 32.04 0.57
C SER A 8 -55.20 32.07 -0.14
N VAL A 9 -54.90 33.13 -0.89
CA VAL A 9 -53.59 33.31 -1.54
C VAL A 9 -52.50 33.72 -0.55
N LEU A 10 -52.80 34.49 0.51
CA LEU A 10 -51.81 34.77 1.57
C LEU A 10 -51.50 33.55 2.45
N ALA A 11 -52.48 32.67 2.69
CA ALA A 11 -52.25 31.38 3.36
C ALA A 11 -51.46 30.41 2.47
N LEU A 12 -51.67 30.44 1.15
CA LEU A 12 -50.85 29.69 0.20
C LEU A 12 -49.43 30.27 0.06
N LEU A 13 -49.22 31.59 0.14
CA LEU A 13 -47.89 32.20 0.09
C LEU A 13 -47.09 32.00 1.39
N ALA A 14 -47.73 31.93 2.55
CA ALA A 14 -47.08 31.53 3.80
C ALA A 14 -46.74 30.03 3.83
N ALA A 15 -47.48 29.19 3.09
CA ALA A 15 -47.13 27.79 2.85
C ALA A 15 -46.05 27.61 1.77
N MET A 16 -45.87 28.58 0.86
CA MET A 16 -44.82 28.58 -0.17
C MET A 16 -43.50 29.22 0.30
N SER A 17 -43.42 29.78 1.51
CA SER A 17 -42.16 30.20 2.14
C SER A 17 -41.47 29.10 2.96
N ALA A 18 -42.04 27.90 3.05
CA ALA A 18 -41.28 26.70 3.40
C ALA A 18 -40.53 26.21 2.14
N TRP A 19 -39.53 26.99 1.71
CA TRP A 19 -38.58 26.55 0.71
C TRP A 19 -37.99 25.23 1.21
N ALA A 20 -38.00 24.21 0.35
CA ALA A 20 -37.56 22.85 0.68
C ALA A 20 -36.23 22.91 1.45
N GLN A 21 -36.27 22.61 2.74
CA GLN A 21 -35.04 22.42 3.52
C GLN A 21 -34.30 21.27 2.85
N ASN A 22 -33.06 21.54 2.43
CA ASN A 22 -32.25 20.52 1.76
C ASN A 22 -32.17 19.31 2.69
N SER A 23 -32.67 18.18 2.19
CA SER A 23 -32.66 16.92 2.92
C SER A 23 -31.91 15.89 2.09
N PHE A 24 -31.07 15.09 2.73
CA PHE A 24 -30.22 14.13 2.05
C PHE A 24 -29.88 12.96 2.97
N THR A 25 -29.40 11.86 2.39
CA THR A 25 -29.00 10.66 3.13
C THR A 25 -27.52 10.40 2.91
N VAL A 26 -26.77 10.20 3.99
CA VAL A 26 -25.36 9.79 3.94
C VAL A 26 -25.14 8.69 4.97
N ASN A 27 -24.50 7.60 4.56
CA ASN A 27 -24.20 6.43 5.40
C ASN A 27 -25.41 5.88 6.17
N GLY A 28 -26.59 5.93 5.55
CA GLY A 28 -27.83 5.40 6.12
C GLY A 28 -28.55 6.31 7.12
N LEU A 29 -28.02 7.51 7.40
CA LEU A 29 -28.70 8.54 8.20
C LEU A 29 -29.30 9.62 7.29
N ASN A 30 -30.50 10.09 7.62
CA ASN A 30 -31.19 11.17 6.93
C ASN A 30 -30.95 12.49 7.66
N TYR A 31 -30.60 13.52 6.90
CA TYR A 31 -30.28 14.84 7.39
C TYR A 31 -31.21 15.88 6.77
N GLN A 32 -31.48 16.95 7.52
CA GLN A 32 -32.20 18.12 7.07
C GLN A 32 -31.49 19.39 7.53
N GLU A 33 -31.33 20.38 6.65
CA GLU A 33 -30.72 21.66 6.99
C GLU A 33 -31.49 22.41 8.08
N THR A 34 -30.77 22.94 9.08
CA THR A 34 -31.35 23.73 10.19
C THR A 34 -31.26 25.21 9.84
N GLY A 35 -32.21 25.65 9.01
CA GLY A 35 -32.26 27.01 8.48
C GLY A 35 -31.40 27.19 7.23
N VAL A 36 -31.94 27.91 6.25
CA VAL A 36 -31.31 28.03 4.92
C VAL A 36 -29.96 28.77 5.02
N GLY A 37 -28.89 28.13 4.58
CA GLY A 37 -27.55 28.73 4.46
C GLY A 37 -26.74 28.76 5.75
N THR A 38 -27.16 28.07 6.80
CA THR A 38 -26.42 28.02 8.07
C THR A 38 -25.23 27.06 8.01
N GLY A 39 -25.22 26.13 7.05
CA GLY A 39 -24.24 25.05 6.98
C GLY A 39 -24.41 24.03 8.12
N LYS A 40 -25.56 23.99 8.78
CA LYS A 40 -25.88 23.07 9.88
C LYS A 40 -27.02 22.14 9.49
N VAL A 41 -27.00 20.92 10.02
CA VAL A 41 -28.04 19.93 9.78
C VAL A 41 -28.47 19.24 11.07
N LYS A 42 -29.72 18.80 11.06
CA LYS A 42 -30.28 17.88 12.04
C LYS A 42 -30.50 16.50 11.45
N ILE A 43 -30.34 15.46 12.25
CA ILE A 43 -30.71 14.10 11.86
C ILE A 43 -32.23 13.96 11.99
N THR A 44 -32.89 13.46 10.93
CA THR A 44 -34.36 13.33 10.87
C THR A 44 -34.83 11.90 10.66
N GLY A 45 -33.93 10.94 10.50
CA GLY A 45 -34.28 9.55 10.27
C GLY A 45 -33.09 8.70 9.88
N TYR A 46 -33.37 7.46 9.51
CA TYR A 46 -32.41 6.51 8.97
C TYR A 46 -33.06 5.64 7.88
N THR A 47 -32.24 5.03 7.02
CA THR A 47 -32.71 4.05 6.02
C THR A 47 -32.59 2.62 6.51
N THR A 48 -31.66 2.36 7.44
CA THR A 48 -31.48 1.06 8.10
C THR A 48 -31.49 1.29 9.60
N ARG A 49 -32.26 0.48 10.33
CA ARG A 49 -32.38 0.60 11.79
C ARG A 49 -31.00 0.43 12.44
N PRO A 50 -30.49 1.42 13.20
CA PRO A 50 -29.20 1.32 13.87
C PRO A 50 -29.15 0.15 14.86
N THR A 51 -27.99 -0.51 14.91
CA THR A 51 -27.68 -1.61 15.85
C THR A 51 -26.23 -1.49 16.29
N GLY A 52 -25.89 -1.91 17.50
CA GLY A 52 -24.51 -1.83 18.00
C GLY A 52 -24.11 -0.39 18.32
N VAL A 53 -23.06 0.13 17.68
CA VAL A 53 -22.57 1.50 17.90
C VAL A 53 -23.17 2.44 16.85
N LEU A 54 -23.88 3.48 17.29
CA LEU A 54 -24.30 4.61 16.46
C LEU A 54 -23.33 5.78 16.67
N ASP A 55 -22.44 5.97 15.70
CA ASP A 55 -21.50 7.08 15.69
C ASP A 55 -22.03 8.24 14.83
N ILE A 56 -22.38 9.34 15.47
CA ILE A 56 -22.90 10.53 14.79
C ILE A 56 -21.72 11.40 14.33
N PRO A 57 -21.59 11.67 13.03
CA PRO A 57 -20.43 12.41 12.53
C PRO A 57 -20.52 13.90 12.89
N GLU A 58 -19.37 14.54 13.09
CA GLU A 58 -19.29 15.99 13.33
C GLU A 58 -19.68 16.79 12.08
N THR A 59 -19.26 16.32 10.91
CA THR A 59 -19.63 16.89 9.61
C THR A 59 -20.09 15.82 8.63
N VAL A 60 -20.94 16.21 7.69
CA VAL A 60 -21.47 15.34 6.64
C VAL A 60 -21.45 16.06 5.29
N SER A 61 -21.04 15.33 4.24
CA SER A 61 -20.97 15.83 2.88
C SER A 61 -21.84 14.98 1.95
N PRO A 62 -22.95 15.52 1.41
CA PRO A 62 -23.75 14.82 0.42
C PRO A 62 -23.03 14.75 -0.94
N SER A 63 -23.41 13.79 -1.79
CA SER A 63 -22.81 13.61 -3.13
C SER A 63 -23.03 14.81 -4.07
N SER A 64 -24.00 15.67 -3.75
CA SER A 64 -24.25 16.95 -4.44
C SER A 64 -23.19 18.02 -4.14
N GLY A 65 -22.27 17.76 -3.21
CA GLY A 65 -21.26 18.71 -2.75
C GLY A 65 -21.72 19.52 -1.52
N GLY A 66 -20.75 20.15 -0.85
CA GLY A 66 -20.95 20.88 0.41
C GLY A 66 -20.51 20.08 1.64
N SER A 67 -20.29 20.78 2.76
CA SER A 67 -20.01 20.18 4.07
C SER A 67 -20.91 20.84 5.09
N TYR A 68 -21.67 20.03 5.81
CA TYR A 68 -22.62 20.47 6.82
C TYR A 68 -22.18 19.99 8.20
N THR A 69 -22.36 20.83 9.21
CA THR A 69 -22.09 20.48 10.60
C THR A 69 -23.33 19.85 11.23
N VAL A 70 -23.21 18.67 11.84
CA VAL A 70 -24.35 18.01 12.50
C VAL A 70 -24.52 18.61 13.90
N THR A 71 -25.64 19.28 14.15
CA THR A 71 -25.86 20.00 15.42
C THR A 71 -27.06 19.51 16.21
N GLU A 72 -27.99 18.79 15.60
CA GLU A 72 -29.27 18.45 16.23
C GLU A 72 -29.72 17.02 15.86
N ILE A 73 -30.50 16.40 16.74
CA ILE A 73 -31.23 15.16 16.48
C ILE A 73 -32.71 15.46 16.66
N ALA A 74 -33.52 15.18 15.64
CA ALA A 74 -34.95 15.43 15.71
C ALA A 74 -35.67 14.43 16.63
N ASP A 75 -36.91 14.77 16.97
CA ASP A 75 -37.76 13.98 17.85
C ASP A 75 -37.99 12.57 17.30
N GLU A 76 -38.06 11.59 18.19
CA GLU A 76 -38.37 10.17 17.94
C GLU A 76 -37.47 9.43 16.94
N VAL A 77 -36.40 10.06 16.42
CA VAL A 77 -35.64 9.55 15.27
C VAL A 77 -35.07 8.16 15.47
N PHE A 78 -34.53 7.86 16.65
CA PHE A 78 -33.96 6.57 17.02
C PHE A 78 -34.81 5.84 18.08
N SER A 79 -36.09 6.18 18.20
CA SER A 79 -37.02 5.48 19.08
C SER A 79 -37.12 4.00 18.70
N SER A 80 -37.18 3.12 19.71
CA SER A 80 -37.28 1.66 19.60
C SER A 80 -36.12 0.99 18.83
N CYS A 81 -34.93 1.60 18.84
CA CYS A 81 -33.71 0.95 18.37
C CYS A 81 -33.16 0.00 19.44
N ASP A 82 -33.90 -1.09 19.74
CA ASP A 82 -33.63 -1.98 20.88
C ASP A 82 -32.21 -2.57 20.88
N ASN A 83 -31.61 -2.86 19.72
CA ASN A 83 -30.28 -3.45 19.59
C ASN A 83 -29.13 -2.42 19.58
N LEU A 84 -29.42 -1.14 19.83
CA LEU A 84 -28.41 -0.10 19.90
C LEU A 84 -27.69 -0.19 21.25
N THR A 85 -26.39 -0.46 21.24
CA THR A 85 -25.59 -0.66 22.46
C THR A 85 -24.81 0.57 22.90
N GLU A 86 -24.47 1.46 21.97
CA GLU A 86 -23.74 2.71 22.25
C GLU A 86 -24.17 3.81 21.29
N VAL A 87 -24.31 5.04 21.79
CA VAL A 87 -24.46 6.23 20.96
C VAL A 87 -23.32 7.20 21.22
N ILE A 88 -22.73 7.73 20.15
CA ILE A 88 -21.63 8.67 20.22
C ILE A 88 -22.05 9.97 19.55
N PHE A 89 -22.12 11.05 20.34
CA PHE A 89 -22.46 12.39 19.89
C PHE A 89 -21.21 13.24 19.63
N PRO A 90 -21.11 13.95 18.49
CA PRO A 90 -19.96 14.78 18.15
C PRO A 90 -19.89 16.03 19.02
N SER A 91 -18.76 16.76 18.99
CA SER A 91 -18.59 18.02 19.74
C SER A 91 -19.58 19.11 19.35
N THR A 92 -20.16 19.00 18.15
CA THR A 92 -21.05 19.97 17.55
C THR A 92 -22.52 19.79 17.92
N ILE A 93 -22.88 18.69 18.58
CA ILE A 93 -24.27 18.48 18.98
C ILE A 93 -24.68 19.54 20.03
N THR A 94 -25.83 20.17 19.80
CA THR A 94 -26.39 21.20 20.68
C THR A 94 -27.77 20.82 21.20
N GLU A 95 -28.48 19.92 20.52
CA GLU A 95 -29.85 19.52 20.88
C GLU A 95 -30.14 18.05 20.53
N ILE A 96 -30.84 17.37 21.43
CA ILE A 96 -31.36 16.02 21.26
C ILE A 96 -32.87 16.09 21.46
N GLY A 97 -33.64 15.75 20.43
CA GLY A 97 -35.10 15.89 20.40
C GLY A 97 -35.86 15.02 21.40
N GLU A 98 -37.15 15.32 21.52
CA GLU A 98 -38.09 14.60 22.37
C GLU A 98 -38.15 13.12 21.95
N TYR A 99 -38.12 12.19 22.92
CA TYR A 99 -38.15 10.75 22.65
C TYR A 99 -37.10 10.22 21.65
N ALA A 100 -36.03 10.97 21.34
CA ALA A 100 -35.11 10.66 20.24
C ALA A 100 -34.52 9.24 20.32
N PHE A 101 -34.27 8.70 21.51
CA PHE A 101 -33.76 7.35 21.78
C PHE A 101 -34.70 6.54 22.69
N TYR A 102 -35.98 6.90 22.76
CA TYR A 102 -36.97 6.25 23.61
C TYR A 102 -37.04 4.73 23.32
N TYR A 103 -37.11 3.87 24.34
CA TYR A 103 -37.03 2.40 24.18
C TYR A 103 -35.76 1.85 23.50
N SER A 104 -34.60 2.50 23.59
CA SER A 104 -33.33 1.87 23.20
C SER A 104 -32.80 0.97 24.33
N ARG A 105 -33.34 -0.25 24.47
CA ARG A 105 -33.18 -1.10 25.67
C ARG A 105 -31.79 -1.71 25.87
N ASP A 106 -31.05 -2.01 24.80
CA ASP A 106 -29.70 -2.57 24.92
C ASP A 106 -28.62 -1.49 25.06
N LEU A 107 -29.01 -0.22 25.19
CA LEU A 107 -28.06 0.87 25.33
C LEU A 107 -27.28 0.70 26.64
N THR A 108 -25.95 0.61 26.54
CA THR A 108 -25.06 0.38 27.68
C THR A 108 -24.07 1.51 27.90
N SER A 109 -23.94 2.44 26.95
CA SER A 109 -23.06 3.60 27.07
C SER A 109 -23.50 4.75 26.16
N ILE A 110 -23.24 5.98 26.62
CA ILE A 110 -23.39 7.19 25.83
C ILE A 110 -22.05 7.92 25.85
N THR A 111 -21.53 8.29 24.69
CA THR A 111 -20.34 9.16 24.59
C THR A 111 -20.78 10.51 24.02
N CYS A 112 -20.43 11.62 24.65
CA CYS A 112 -20.74 12.96 24.14
C CYS A 112 -19.51 13.87 24.18
N TYR A 113 -19.04 14.30 23.01
CA TYR A 113 -17.87 15.17 22.88
C TYR A 113 -18.19 16.67 23.06
N ALA A 114 -19.46 17.05 23.24
CA ALA A 114 -19.85 18.44 23.41
C ALA A 114 -19.37 18.98 24.76
N SER A 115 -18.65 20.12 24.74
CA SER A 115 -18.11 20.76 25.96
C SER A 115 -19.21 21.40 26.83
N THR A 116 -20.33 21.74 26.21
CA THR A 116 -21.57 22.16 26.86
C THR A 116 -22.60 21.04 26.69
N PRO A 117 -23.33 20.64 27.74
CA PRO A 117 -24.37 19.62 27.62
C PRO A 117 -25.42 20.01 26.59
N PRO A 118 -25.71 19.18 25.58
CA PRO A 118 -26.79 19.42 24.64
C PRO A 118 -28.12 19.57 25.37
N ALA A 119 -28.98 20.46 24.88
CA ALA A 119 -30.36 20.52 25.35
C ALA A 119 -31.03 19.16 25.08
N MET A 120 -31.74 18.62 26.06
CA MET A 120 -32.38 17.32 25.97
C MET A 120 -33.89 17.48 25.99
N GLY A 121 -34.55 17.01 24.94
CA GLY A 121 -36.00 16.95 24.86
C GLY A 121 -36.59 15.98 25.87
N GLU A 122 -37.88 16.15 26.18
CA GLU A 122 -38.58 15.32 27.14
C GLU A 122 -38.43 13.82 26.79
N ASN A 123 -38.08 13.01 27.79
CA ASN A 123 -37.91 11.56 27.64
C ASN A 123 -36.97 11.13 26.49
N ALA A 124 -36.00 11.95 26.07
CA ALA A 124 -35.09 11.63 24.97
C ALA A 124 -34.48 10.22 25.09
N PHE A 125 -34.10 9.79 26.30
CA PHE A 125 -33.61 8.43 26.57
C PHE A 125 -34.63 7.54 27.32
N GLY A 126 -35.78 8.09 27.74
CA GLY A 126 -36.93 7.34 28.25
C GLY A 126 -36.64 6.24 29.27
N THR A 127 -36.96 5.00 28.86
CA THR A 127 -36.85 3.75 29.63
C THR A 127 -35.45 3.16 29.66
N ALA A 128 -34.44 3.83 29.10
CA ALA A 128 -33.05 3.43 29.22
C ALA A 128 -32.65 3.36 30.71
N ASP A 129 -31.84 2.37 31.05
CA ASP A 129 -31.29 2.25 32.40
C ASP A 129 -30.46 3.50 32.73
N LYS A 130 -30.91 4.34 33.68
CA LYS A 130 -30.20 5.57 34.03
C LYS A 130 -28.84 5.33 34.70
N THR A 131 -28.50 4.07 34.99
CA THR A 131 -27.14 3.67 35.39
C THR A 131 -26.14 3.66 34.22
N ILE A 132 -26.62 3.78 32.96
CA ILE A 132 -25.76 3.86 31.77
C ILE A 132 -24.70 4.96 31.94
N PRO A 133 -23.41 4.64 31.79
CA PRO A 133 -22.35 5.62 31.84
C PRO A 133 -22.45 6.60 30.65
N VAL A 134 -22.42 7.90 30.97
CA VAL A 134 -22.19 8.98 30.01
C VAL A 134 -20.73 9.42 30.10
N TYR A 135 -20.01 9.24 29.00
CA TYR A 135 -18.62 9.63 28.81
C TYR A 135 -18.54 11.03 28.20
N VAL A 136 -17.88 11.96 28.91
CA VAL A 136 -17.74 13.36 28.48
C VAL A 136 -16.30 13.86 28.60
N PRO A 137 -15.91 14.89 27.83
CA PRO A 137 -14.64 15.57 28.02
C PRO A 137 -14.42 15.98 29.48
N ALA A 138 -13.20 15.81 30.00
CA ALA A 138 -12.90 16.09 31.41
C ALA A 138 -13.22 17.53 31.83
N ASN A 139 -13.01 18.50 30.93
CA ASN A 139 -13.34 19.91 31.14
C ASN A 139 -14.85 20.21 31.10
N ALA A 140 -15.67 19.29 30.59
CA ALA A 140 -17.12 19.40 30.55
C ALA A 140 -17.78 18.72 31.77
N LEU A 141 -17.05 17.96 32.57
CA LEU A 141 -17.64 17.18 33.67
C LEU A 141 -18.52 18.04 34.59
N SER A 142 -18.03 19.21 35.01
CA SER A 142 -18.76 20.12 35.90
C SER A 142 -20.03 20.67 35.27
N SER A 143 -20.03 20.98 33.96
CA SER A 143 -21.21 21.51 33.27
C SER A 143 -22.30 20.44 33.16
N TYR A 144 -21.92 19.20 32.81
CA TYR A 144 -22.85 18.06 32.79
C TYR A 144 -23.39 17.75 34.18
N GLN A 145 -22.57 17.80 35.24
CA GLN A 145 -23.01 17.55 36.63
C GLN A 145 -24.08 18.55 37.09
N SER A 146 -23.94 19.82 36.71
CA SER A 146 -24.86 20.90 37.09
C SER A 146 -26.12 20.98 36.23
N ASN A 147 -26.16 20.30 35.08
CA ASN A 147 -27.29 20.33 34.16
C ASN A 147 -28.39 19.37 34.62
N ALA A 148 -29.63 19.86 34.71
CA ALA A 148 -30.77 19.11 35.22
C ALA A 148 -31.11 17.86 34.37
N ASP A 149 -31.03 17.96 33.05
CA ASP A 149 -31.41 16.89 32.13
C ASP A 149 -30.38 15.75 32.12
N TRP A 150 -29.10 16.10 32.25
CA TRP A 150 -28.02 15.12 32.32
C TRP A 150 -27.78 14.60 33.74
N SER A 151 -28.36 15.24 34.77
CA SER A 151 -28.18 14.97 36.22
C SER A 151 -28.40 13.53 36.63
N GLU A 152 -29.24 12.79 35.92
CA GLU A 152 -29.69 11.46 36.30
C GLU A 152 -28.77 10.32 35.83
N PHE A 153 -27.85 10.59 34.89
CA PHE A 153 -26.91 9.57 34.39
C PHE A 153 -25.67 9.44 35.28
N THR A 154 -25.14 8.22 35.40
CA THR A 154 -23.79 7.99 35.94
C THR A 154 -22.76 8.55 34.98
N ARG A 155 -21.81 9.40 35.43
CA ARG A 155 -20.75 9.94 34.54
C ARG A 155 -19.38 9.45 34.94
N THR A 156 -18.59 9.15 33.93
CA THR A 156 -17.14 8.96 34.05
C THR A 156 -16.47 9.73 32.93
N THR A 157 -15.25 10.19 33.17
CA THR A 157 -14.49 11.01 32.21
C THR A 157 -13.62 10.18 31.28
N TYR A 158 -13.56 8.86 31.49
CA TYR A 158 -12.73 7.96 30.71
C TYR A 158 -13.21 6.50 30.78
N ILE A 159 -12.76 5.73 29.80
CA ILE A 159 -12.73 4.26 29.82
C ILE A 159 -11.27 3.83 29.92
N THR A 160 -11.01 2.72 30.60
CA THR A 160 -9.73 2.02 30.47
C THR A 160 -9.89 0.72 29.69
N PHE A 161 -8.86 0.37 28.92
CA PHE A 161 -8.77 -0.92 28.25
C PHE A 161 -7.31 -1.29 28.02
N ILE A 162 -7.06 -2.58 27.79
CA ILE A 162 -5.71 -3.11 27.55
C ILE A 162 -5.55 -3.42 26.06
N SER A 163 -4.42 -3.01 25.48
CA SER A 163 -4.00 -3.39 24.14
C SER A 163 -2.49 -3.58 24.11
N ASN A 164 -2.00 -4.68 23.52
CA ASN A 164 -0.56 -4.97 23.42
C ASN A 164 0.20 -4.80 24.76
N ASN A 165 -0.35 -5.35 25.84
CA ASN A 165 0.16 -5.29 27.22
C ASN A 165 0.16 -3.91 27.90
N LEU A 166 -0.28 -2.85 27.21
CA LEU A 166 -0.41 -1.51 27.79
C LEU A 166 -1.87 -1.24 28.14
N GLU A 167 -2.08 -0.64 29.31
CA GLU A 167 -3.39 -0.15 29.74
C GLU A 167 -3.52 1.32 29.34
N TYR A 168 -4.60 1.61 28.62
CA TYR A 168 -4.91 2.93 28.10
C TYR A 168 -6.14 3.49 28.79
N LYS A 169 -6.09 4.78 29.10
CA LYS A 169 -7.21 5.62 29.47
C LYS A 169 -7.60 6.48 28.27
N LEU A 170 -8.81 6.28 27.76
CA LEU A 170 -9.34 7.06 26.65
C LEU A 170 -9.81 8.42 27.14
N LEU A 171 -9.33 9.47 26.48
CA LEU A 171 -9.76 10.84 26.71
C LEU A 171 -10.76 11.20 25.62
N TYR A 172 -11.98 11.55 26.04
CA TYR A 172 -13.06 11.93 25.14
C TYR A 172 -12.92 13.39 24.68
N THR A 173 -11.90 13.64 23.86
CA THR A 173 -11.57 14.95 23.28
C THR A 173 -11.79 14.95 21.76
N SER A 174 -11.88 16.13 21.15
CA SER A 174 -11.73 16.29 19.69
C SER A 174 -10.41 17.06 19.42
N PRO A 175 -9.39 16.43 18.80
CA PRO A 175 -9.35 15.05 18.33
C PRO A 175 -9.27 14.01 19.46
N ASN A 176 -9.60 12.75 19.16
CA ASN A 176 -9.55 11.61 20.08
C ASN A 176 -8.14 11.38 20.63
N GLN A 177 -8.01 11.27 21.96
CA GLN A 177 -6.72 11.14 22.64
C GLN A 177 -6.72 9.96 23.63
N ALA A 178 -5.53 9.43 23.91
CA ALA A 178 -5.32 8.37 24.89
C ALA A 178 -4.10 8.65 25.76
N GLU A 179 -4.17 8.17 26.99
CA GLU A 179 -3.12 8.19 28.01
C GLU A 179 -2.76 6.75 28.37
N ILE A 180 -1.47 6.41 28.46
CA ILE A 180 -1.03 5.12 29.02
C ILE A 180 -1.00 5.27 30.53
N ILE A 181 -1.71 4.39 31.23
CA ILE A 181 -1.87 4.43 32.69
C ILE A 181 -1.35 3.18 33.41
N GLY A 182 -0.91 2.17 32.66
CA GLY A 182 -0.47 0.91 33.25
C GLY A 182 -0.01 -0.10 32.21
N TYR A 183 0.30 -1.30 32.67
CA TYR A 183 0.63 -2.46 31.85
C TYR A 183 0.22 -3.76 32.55
N THR A 184 0.07 -4.84 31.79
CA THR A 184 -0.27 -6.17 32.34
C THR A 184 0.95 -7.05 32.63
N THR A 185 2.06 -6.81 31.94
CA THR A 185 3.33 -7.52 32.11
C THR A 185 4.46 -6.51 32.12
N THR A 186 5.41 -6.67 33.05
CA THR A 186 6.54 -5.75 33.20
C THR A 186 7.32 -5.66 31.89
N PRO A 187 7.42 -4.48 31.27
CA PRO A 187 8.14 -4.30 30.02
C PRO A 187 9.63 -4.63 30.17
N THR A 188 10.17 -5.36 29.20
CA THR A 188 11.61 -5.68 29.07
C THR A 188 12.05 -5.47 27.62
N GLY A 189 13.34 -5.28 27.39
CA GLY A 189 13.89 -5.02 26.06
C GLY A 189 13.46 -3.66 25.51
N VAL A 190 12.86 -3.64 24.32
CA VAL A 190 12.41 -2.42 23.65
C VAL A 190 10.96 -2.14 23.99
N LEU A 191 10.66 -0.98 24.60
CA LEU A 191 9.30 -0.48 24.77
C LEU A 191 8.99 0.56 23.70
N ASN A 192 8.16 0.16 22.74
CA ASN A 192 7.61 1.04 21.72
C ASN A 192 6.28 1.61 22.19
N ILE A 193 6.25 2.91 22.44
CA ILE A 193 4.99 3.60 22.71
C ILE A 193 4.30 3.83 21.37
N PRO A 194 3.07 3.31 21.14
CA PRO A 194 2.41 3.47 19.86
C PRO A 194 1.90 4.90 19.67
N ALA A 195 1.95 5.41 18.44
CA ALA A 195 1.42 6.75 18.13
C ALA A 195 -0.10 6.82 18.28
N THR A 196 -0.78 5.73 17.93
CA THR A 196 -2.23 5.58 18.00
C THR A 196 -2.61 4.24 18.63
N VAL A 197 -3.78 4.20 19.27
CA VAL A 197 -4.42 2.96 19.70
C VAL A 197 -5.87 2.95 19.23
N SER A 198 -6.32 1.82 18.71
CA SER A 198 -7.71 1.66 18.23
C SER A 198 -8.58 1.03 19.31
N HIS A 199 -9.74 1.62 19.55
CA HIS A 199 -10.78 1.04 20.41
C HIS A 199 -12.14 1.18 19.71
N LYS A 200 -12.87 0.06 19.57
CA LYS A 200 -14.20 0.00 18.91
C LYS A 200 -14.25 0.70 17.52
N GLY A 201 -13.20 0.53 16.72
CA GLY A 201 -13.13 1.11 15.37
C GLY A 201 -12.78 2.59 15.30
N LYS A 202 -12.47 3.24 16.43
CA LYS A 202 -11.92 4.60 16.49
C LYS A 202 -10.45 4.60 16.90
N ASP A 203 -9.68 5.47 16.26
CA ASP A 203 -8.27 5.69 16.59
C ASP A 203 -8.13 6.85 17.58
N TYR A 204 -7.29 6.64 18.58
CA TYR A 204 -6.96 7.61 19.62
C TYR A 204 -5.46 7.88 19.57
N SER A 205 -5.08 9.16 19.48
CA SER A 205 -3.67 9.54 19.51
C SER A 205 -3.13 9.40 20.93
N VAL A 206 -2.05 8.65 21.12
CA VAL A 206 -1.42 8.49 22.44
C VAL A 206 -0.58 9.73 22.72
N ILE A 207 -1.00 10.52 23.70
CA ILE A 207 -0.40 11.84 24.01
C ILE A 207 0.29 11.90 25.37
N THR A 208 -0.05 11.01 26.29
CA THR A 208 0.43 11.04 27.67
C THR A 208 0.84 9.65 28.14
N ILE A 209 1.94 9.59 28.88
CA ILE A 209 2.27 8.48 29.77
C ILE A 209 2.06 9.00 31.18
N ALA A 210 1.21 8.33 31.97
CA ALA A 210 0.84 8.79 33.30
C ALA A 210 2.01 8.66 34.29
N GLU A 211 1.81 9.21 35.48
CA GLU A 211 2.76 9.14 36.58
C GLU A 211 3.03 7.69 37.02
N GLU A 212 4.28 7.40 37.37
CA GLU A 212 4.77 6.11 37.91
C GLU A 212 4.53 4.85 37.05
N VAL A 213 3.99 4.99 35.84
CA VAL A 213 3.51 3.85 35.04
C VAL A 213 4.57 2.80 34.80
N PHE A 214 5.79 3.19 34.43
CA PHE A 214 6.92 2.29 34.16
C PHE A 214 8.04 2.45 35.19
N ALA A 215 7.73 2.88 36.41
CA ALA A 215 8.70 2.90 37.48
C ALA A 215 9.27 1.49 37.75
N GLU A 216 10.57 1.42 38.03
CA GLU A 216 11.32 0.22 38.41
C GLU A 216 11.24 -0.94 37.39
N CYS A 217 10.96 -0.65 36.11
CA CYS A 217 10.97 -1.65 35.04
C CYS A 217 12.41 -2.10 34.71
N SER A 218 12.95 -2.95 35.57
CA SER A 218 14.24 -3.64 35.38
C SER A 218 14.16 -4.58 34.19
N GLY A 219 15.16 -4.53 33.31
CA GLY A 219 15.19 -5.21 32.02
C GLY A 219 14.72 -4.36 30.83
N LEU A 220 14.20 -3.15 31.04
CA LEU A 220 13.86 -2.23 29.95
C LEU A 220 15.12 -1.56 29.39
N THR A 221 15.46 -1.83 28.13
CA THR A 221 16.74 -1.42 27.52
C THR A 221 16.63 -0.30 26.50
N GLU A 222 15.52 -0.18 25.77
CA GLU A 222 15.31 0.88 24.77
C GLU A 222 13.90 1.48 24.92
N LEU A 223 13.80 2.80 24.90
CA LEU A 223 12.53 3.53 24.86
C LEU A 223 12.34 4.16 23.49
N VAL A 224 11.15 4.00 22.91
CA VAL A 224 10.79 4.64 21.64
C VAL A 224 9.49 5.40 21.81
N PHE A 225 9.57 6.74 21.70
CA PHE A 225 8.45 7.66 21.85
C PHE A 225 7.96 8.18 20.49
N PRO A 226 6.64 8.10 20.21
CA PRO A 226 6.06 8.50 18.93
C PRO A 226 5.94 10.02 18.86
N GLU A 227 5.81 10.54 17.63
CA GLU A 227 5.60 11.97 17.38
C GLU A 227 4.38 12.55 18.08
N SER A 228 3.37 11.72 18.39
CA SER A 228 2.13 12.12 19.06
C SER A 228 2.30 12.40 20.56
N LEU A 229 3.35 11.88 21.19
CA LEU A 229 3.56 12.04 22.64
C LEU A 229 3.77 13.51 23.00
N ARG A 230 3.16 13.97 24.10
CA ARG A 230 3.23 15.36 24.57
C ARG A 230 3.71 15.43 26.01
N THR A 231 3.33 14.46 26.83
CA THR A 231 3.61 14.49 28.27
C THR A 231 4.07 13.13 28.76
N ILE A 232 5.13 13.14 29.57
CA ILE A 232 5.61 12.02 30.36
C ILE A 232 5.42 12.42 31.81
N GLY A 233 4.62 11.64 32.56
CA GLY A 233 4.26 11.93 33.94
C GLY A 233 5.45 11.91 34.90
N ALA A 234 5.23 12.43 36.11
CA ALA A 234 6.24 12.35 37.17
C ALA A 234 6.58 10.88 37.44
N HIS A 235 7.85 10.59 37.75
CA HIS A 235 8.34 9.24 38.04
C HIS A 235 8.00 8.15 36.99
N ALA A 236 7.55 8.51 35.77
CA ALA A 236 7.01 7.54 34.81
C ALA A 236 7.98 6.44 34.40
N PHE A 237 9.29 6.70 34.39
CA PHE A 237 10.37 5.76 34.14
C PHE A 237 11.43 5.80 35.27
N HIS A 238 10.97 6.04 36.50
CA HIS A 238 11.82 6.13 37.67
C HIS A 238 12.58 4.82 37.90
N TYR A 239 13.88 4.88 38.13
CA TYR A 239 14.77 3.73 38.34
C TYR A 239 14.77 2.66 37.23
N CYS A 240 14.51 3.04 35.97
CA CYS A 240 14.78 2.20 34.81
C CYS A 240 16.28 2.18 34.46
N GLN A 241 17.06 1.40 35.22
CA GLN A 241 18.53 1.44 35.19
C GLN A 241 19.18 0.75 33.98
N ASP A 242 18.47 -0.19 33.34
CA ASP A 242 19.00 -0.97 32.20
C ASP A 242 18.86 -0.24 30.85
N LEU A 243 18.33 0.99 30.85
CA LEU A 243 18.18 1.79 29.65
C LEU A 243 19.53 2.04 29.00
N THR A 244 19.61 1.75 27.71
CA THR A 244 20.81 1.94 26.87
C THR A 244 20.59 2.98 25.77
N SER A 245 19.33 3.31 25.46
CA SER A 245 19.00 4.40 24.54
C SER A 245 17.55 4.85 24.67
N ILE A 246 17.29 6.08 24.23
CA ILE A 246 15.95 6.63 24.05
C ILE A 246 15.86 7.17 22.61
N THR A 247 14.77 6.90 21.92
CA THR A 247 14.46 7.50 20.61
C THR A 247 13.16 8.27 20.73
N CYS A 248 13.19 9.58 20.48
CA CYS A 248 12.00 10.44 20.50
C CYS A 248 11.76 10.98 19.11
N TYR A 249 10.65 10.62 18.47
CA TYR A 249 10.30 11.18 17.16
C TYR A 249 9.73 12.60 17.25
N ASN A 250 9.44 13.12 18.44
CA ASN A 250 8.85 14.45 18.58
C ASN A 250 9.82 15.55 18.11
N THR A 251 9.36 16.40 17.19
CA THR A 251 10.09 17.60 16.75
C THR A 251 10.13 18.70 17.82
N THR A 252 9.15 18.67 18.74
CA THR A 252 9.13 19.47 19.96
C THR A 252 9.29 18.54 21.16
N PRO A 253 10.23 18.79 22.09
CA PRO A 253 10.45 17.89 23.23
C PRO A 253 9.17 17.73 24.06
N PRO A 254 8.75 16.49 24.40
CA PRO A 254 7.64 16.27 25.31
C PRO A 254 7.90 16.93 26.67
N ASN A 255 6.83 17.38 27.32
CA ASN A 255 6.89 17.78 28.72
C ASN A 255 7.21 16.55 29.57
N VAL A 256 8.07 16.72 30.56
CA VAL A 256 8.54 15.64 31.43
C VAL A 256 8.28 16.07 32.87
N GLY A 257 7.57 15.23 33.61
CA GLY A 257 7.29 15.43 35.03
C GLY A 257 8.53 15.25 35.89
N GLU A 258 8.43 15.68 37.15
CA GLU A 258 9.50 15.55 38.14
C GLU A 258 10.00 14.10 38.23
N SER A 259 11.33 13.94 38.26
CA SER A 259 12.00 12.65 38.41
C SER A 259 11.56 11.54 37.44
N ALA A 260 10.94 11.88 36.31
CA ALA A 260 10.42 10.89 35.37
C ALA A 260 11.48 9.90 34.86
N PHE A 261 12.74 10.31 34.79
CA PHE A 261 13.88 9.45 34.41
C PHE A 261 14.94 9.36 35.52
N GLU A 262 14.61 9.65 36.77
CA GLU A 262 15.58 9.50 37.86
C GLU A 262 16.10 8.06 37.93
N GLY A 263 17.39 7.86 38.20
CA GLY A 263 18.04 6.54 38.17
C GLY A 263 18.48 6.03 36.79
N ALA A 264 18.00 6.59 35.68
CA ALA A 264 18.50 6.25 34.34
C ALA A 264 19.86 6.92 34.05
N ASP A 265 20.78 6.21 33.38
CA ASP A 265 22.08 6.74 32.97
C ASP A 265 21.91 7.92 31.99
N LYS A 266 22.51 9.07 32.32
CA LYS A 266 22.39 10.33 31.57
C LYS A 266 23.39 10.46 30.41
N THR A 267 24.23 9.45 30.22
CA THR A 267 25.21 9.36 29.12
C THR A 267 24.70 8.52 27.95
N ILE A 268 23.58 7.82 28.12
CA ILE A 268 22.95 7.04 27.06
C ILE A 268 22.57 7.95 25.88
N PRO A 269 22.68 7.46 24.63
CA PRO A 269 22.25 8.21 23.48
C PRO A 269 20.74 8.45 23.49
N VAL A 270 20.36 9.70 23.26
CA VAL A 270 18.98 10.12 22.97
C VAL A 270 18.90 10.57 21.52
N TYR A 271 18.18 9.82 20.70
CA TYR A 271 18.00 10.08 19.27
C TYR A 271 16.74 10.93 19.03
N VAL A 272 16.87 12.05 18.33
CA VAL A 272 15.76 12.96 18.00
C VAL A 272 15.82 13.39 16.53
N PRO A 273 14.73 13.89 15.91
CA PRO A 273 14.81 14.46 14.57
C PRO A 273 15.93 15.51 14.47
N ALA A 274 16.66 15.54 13.36
CA ALA A 274 17.85 16.38 13.22
C ALA A 274 17.54 17.86 13.45
N GLU A 275 16.38 18.31 12.98
CA GLU A 275 15.81 19.64 13.17
C GLU A 275 15.42 19.96 14.62
N ALA A 276 15.18 18.94 15.45
CA ALA A 276 14.79 19.06 16.84
C ALA A 276 15.98 19.11 17.81
N LEU A 277 17.21 18.82 17.35
CA LEU A 277 18.39 18.79 18.22
C LEU A 277 18.55 20.08 19.05
N SER A 278 18.31 21.24 18.43
CA SER A 278 18.41 22.54 19.13
C SER A 278 17.35 22.70 20.21
N SER A 279 16.11 22.27 19.96
CA SER A 279 15.02 22.39 20.95
C SER A 279 15.25 21.48 22.15
N TYR A 280 15.69 20.22 21.93
CA TYR A 280 16.06 19.30 23.01
C TYR A 280 17.24 19.79 23.85
N ARG A 281 18.29 20.34 23.22
CA ARG A 281 19.45 20.91 23.93
C ARG A 281 19.10 22.10 24.82
N SER A 282 18.08 22.87 24.45
CA SER A 282 17.61 24.03 25.22
C SER A 282 16.56 23.68 26.29
N ASN A 283 15.98 22.49 26.23
CA ASN A 283 14.92 22.07 27.15
C ASN A 283 15.52 21.55 28.47
N ALA A 284 15.09 22.12 29.60
CA ALA A 284 15.64 21.79 30.92
C ALA A 284 15.52 20.30 31.30
N ASN A 285 14.45 19.62 30.86
CA ASN A 285 14.21 18.23 31.19
C ASN A 285 14.99 17.24 30.30
N TRP A 286 15.31 17.63 29.07
CA TRP A 286 15.98 16.76 28.11
C TRP A 286 17.48 17.02 28.01
N SER A 287 17.92 18.25 28.27
CA SER A 287 19.34 18.64 28.30
C SER A 287 20.17 17.93 29.39
N VAL A 288 19.51 17.26 30.34
CA VAL A 288 20.18 16.38 31.32
C VAL A 288 20.83 15.17 30.64
N PHE A 289 20.31 14.72 29.48
CA PHE A 289 20.93 13.68 28.68
C PHE A 289 22.02 14.31 27.79
N THR A 290 23.27 13.95 28.06
CA THR A 290 24.44 14.65 27.48
C THR A 290 24.78 14.17 26.06
N ASN A 291 24.22 13.04 25.63
CA ASN A 291 24.50 12.39 24.35
C ASN A 291 23.31 12.49 23.39
N LEU A 292 22.94 13.72 23.00
CA LEU A 292 21.86 13.98 22.05
C LEU A 292 22.36 13.81 20.59
N GLN A 293 21.73 12.91 19.84
CA GLN A 293 22.08 12.58 18.46
C GLN A 293 20.88 12.71 17.52
N ALA A 294 21.14 12.99 16.24
CA ALA A 294 20.09 12.94 15.23
C ALA A 294 19.68 11.49 14.96
N ILE A 295 18.39 11.27 14.72
CA ILE A 295 17.88 10.03 14.16
C ILE A 295 18.51 9.83 12.78
N VAL A 296 19.13 8.66 12.57
CA VAL A 296 19.79 8.32 11.31
C VAL A 296 18.72 7.89 10.30
N THR A 297 18.47 8.70 9.29
CA THR A 297 17.56 8.33 8.19
C THR A 297 18.32 7.66 7.05
N GLU A 298 19.57 8.05 6.84
CA GLU A 298 20.44 7.54 5.77
C GLU A 298 21.91 7.56 6.22
N PHE A 299 22.70 6.63 5.69
CA PHE A 299 24.15 6.57 5.94
C PHE A 299 24.88 5.82 4.83
N THR A 300 26.18 6.09 4.66
CA THR A 300 27.01 5.45 3.62
C THR A 300 28.11 4.61 4.26
N VAL A 301 28.23 3.36 3.83
CA VAL A 301 29.29 2.42 4.26
C VAL A 301 29.76 1.65 3.03
N GLY A 302 31.08 1.64 2.78
CA GLY A 302 31.67 0.86 1.69
C GLY A 302 31.17 1.22 0.28
N GLY A 303 30.87 2.51 0.03
CA GLY A 303 30.36 2.98 -1.26
C GLY A 303 28.88 2.70 -1.52
N LEU A 304 28.17 2.11 -0.56
CA LEU A 304 26.72 1.93 -0.59
C LEU A 304 26.06 2.89 0.38
N THR A 305 25.07 3.63 -0.10
CA THR A 305 24.21 4.47 0.72
C THR A 305 22.95 3.69 1.08
N TYR A 306 22.69 3.59 2.37
CA TYR A 306 21.57 2.90 2.96
C TYR A 306 20.54 3.91 3.45
N LYS A 307 19.27 3.58 3.27
CA LYS A 307 18.14 4.30 3.87
C LYS A 307 17.50 3.41 4.92
N VAL A 308 17.29 3.94 6.11
CA VAL A 308 16.59 3.23 7.18
C VAL A 308 15.10 3.17 6.82
N ILE A 309 14.58 1.95 6.69
CA ILE A 309 13.16 1.70 6.41
C ILE A 309 12.38 1.62 7.73
N ASP A 310 12.96 0.96 8.74
CA ASP A 310 12.37 0.81 10.05
C ASP A 310 13.46 0.97 11.12
N GLN A 311 13.30 1.99 11.97
CA GLN A 311 14.23 2.29 13.07
C GLN A 311 14.14 1.27 14.21
N THR A 312 12.95 0.73 14.45
CA THR A 312 12.65 -0.20 15.52
C THR A 312 13.11 -1.60 15.15
N ALA A 313 12.74 -2.07 13.96
CA ALA A 313 13.23 -3.34 13.41
C ALA A 313 14.69 -3.26 12.92
N LYS A 314 15.27 -2.06 12.88
CA LYS A 314 16.63 -1.76 12.41
C LYS A 314 16.86 -2.34 11.01
N THR A 315 15.95 -2.05 10.08
CA THR A 315 16.04 -2.50 8.68
C THR A 315 16.40 -1.35 7.74
N VAL A 316 17.16 -1.67 6.69
CA VAL A 316 17.60 -0.71 5.67
C VAL A 316 17.40 -1.25 4.26
N GLU A 317 17.25 -0.34 3.31
CA GLU A 317 17.40 -0.62 1.88
C GLU A 317 18.69 0.01 1.35
N VAL A 318 19.31 -0.62 0.35
CA VAL A 318 20.36 0.03 -0.43
C VAL A 318 19.68 1.08 -1.30
N LYS A 319 19.87 2.36 -0.97
CA LYS A 319 19.27 3.49 -1.67
C LYS A 319 20.03 3.87 -2.92
N SER A 320 21.36 3.92 -2.84
CA SER A 320 22.22 4.28 -3.96
C SER A 320 23.63 3.73 -3.78
N SER A 321 24.40 3.77 -4.85
CA SER A 321 25.81 3.43 -4.91
C SER A 321 26.64 4.64 -5.34
N THR A 322 27.90 4.66 -4.92
CA THR A 322 28.90 5.63 -5.37
C THR A 322 29.75 5.04 -6.51
N ASP A 323 30.40 5.89 -7.29
CA ASP A 323 31.36 5.46 -8.32
C ASP A 323 32.64 4.81 -7.74
N GLU A 324 32.84 4.87 -6.41
CA GLU A 324 33.98 4.26 -5.71
C GLU A 324 33.81 2.75 -5.45
N LEU A 325 32.73 2.13 -5.93
CA LEU A 325 32.52 0.69 -5.73
C LEU A 325 33.59 -0.15 -6.45
N PRO A 326 34.03 -1.26 -5.84
CA PRO A 326 34.88 -2.24 -6.52
C PRO A 326 34.13 -2.89 -7.70
N SER A 327 34.88 -3.48 -8.64
CA SER A 327 34.28 -4.11 -9.81
C SER A 327 33.42 -5.34 -9.51
N THR A 328 33.55 -5.93 -8.32
CA THR A 328 32.67 -6.99 -7.81
C THR A 328 32.09 -6.55 -6.48
N VAL A 329 30.77 -6.49 -6.39
CA VAL A 329 30.05 -6.01 -5.20
C VAL A 329 29.23 -7.14 -4.60
N THR A 330 29.35 -7.32 -3.29
CA THR A 330 28.46 -8.17 -2.49
C THR A 330 27.69 -7.26 -1.55
N ILE A 331 26.37 -7.23 -1.69
CA ILE A 331 25.53 -6.50 -0.73
C ILE A 331 25.56 -7.29 0.59
N PRO A 332 25.95 -6.68 1.72
CA PRO A 332 26.05 -7.40 2.98
C PRO A 332 24.66 -7.67 3.57
N PRO A 333 24.46 -8.78 4.30
CA PRO A 333 23.21 -9.04 5.01
C PRO A 333 22.93 -8.06 6.14
N THR A 334 24.00 -7.56 6.75
CA THR A 334 23.94 -6.58 7.84
C THR A 334 24.99 -5.50 7.64
N VAL A 335 24.66 -4.26 7.97
CA VAL A 335 25.59 -3.13 7.95
C VAL A 335 25.61 -2.44 9.31
N SER A 336 26.81 -2.15 9.82
CA SER A 336 27.01 -1.47 11.09
C SER A 336 27.22 0.03 10.89
N TYR A 337 26.44 0.85 11.59
CA TYR A 337 26.60 2.30 11.57
C TYR A 337 26.21 2.90 12.92
N GLY A 338 27.02 3.82 13.45
CA GLY A 338 26.72 4.49 14.74
C GLY A 338 26.58 3.53 15.94
N GLY A 339 27.31 2.40 15.93
CA GLY A 339 27.21 1.37 16.98
C GLY A 339 25.96 0.49 16.90
N LYS A 340 25.09 0.69 15.90
CA LYS A 340 23.92 -0.15 15.62
C LYS A 340 24.20 -1.07 14.43
N ASN A 341 23.58 -2.25 14.44
CA ASN A 341 23.56 -3.16 13.30
C ASN A 341 22.19 -3.09 12.63
N TYR A 342 22.19 -2.87 11.31
CA TYR A 342 20.99 -2.83 10.49
C TYR A 342 20.94 -4.04 9.57
N THR A 343 19.78 -4.66 9.44
CA THR A 343 19.52 -5.74 8.46
C THR A 343 19.17 -5.11 7.12
N VAL A 344 19.86 -5.50 6.05
CA VAL A 344 19.52 -5.04 4.70
C VAL A 344 18.37 -5.91 4.20
N THR A 345 17.30 -5.33 3.65
CA THR A 345 16.11 -6.12 3.23
C THR A 345 15.68 -5.85 1.80
N ALA A 346 16.12 -4.75 1.20
CA ALA A 346 15.72 -4.35 -0.14
C ALA A 346 16.80 -3.54 -0.87
N ILE A 347 16.64 -3.39 -2.18
CA ILE A 347 17.42 -2.47 -3.02
C ILE A 347 16.44 -1.51 -3.69
N ALA A 348 16.61 -0.21 -3.45
CA ALA A 348 15.72 0.81 -3.98
C ALA A 348 15.80 0.95 -5.50
N SER A 349 14.81 1.64 -6.07
CA SER A 349 14.82 2.02 -7.47
C SER A 349 16.07 2.84 -7.80
N SER A 350 16.67 2.55 -8.95
CA SER A 350 17.86 3.22 -9.47
C SER A 350 19.11 3.16 -8.58
N ALA A 351 19.17 2.27 -7.58
CA ALA A 351 20.29 2.25 -6.63
C ALA A 351 21.68 2.04 -7.26
N PHE A 352 21.74 1.35 -8.41
CA PHE A 352 22.95 1.15 -9.21
C PHE A 352 22.80 1.72 -10.64
N TYR A 353 21.85 2.62 -10.87
CA TYR A 353 21.60 3.15 -12.22
C TYR A 353 22.84 3.86 -12.78
N GLN A 354 23.21 3.53 -14.02
CA GLN A 354 24.40 4.02 -14.72
C GLN A 354 25.73 3.73 -14.01
N ASN A 355 25.79 2.76 -13.10
CA ASN A 355 27.05 2.40 -12.48
C ASN A 355 28.04 1.84 -13.52
N GLN A 356 29.20 2.48 -13.63
CA GLN A 356 30.20 2.19 -14.66
C GLN A 356 31.28 1.20 -14.20
N THR A 357 31.34 0.89 -12.91
CA THR A 357 32.44 0.10 -12.32
C THR A 357 32.06 -1.36 -12.10
N ILE A 358 30.81 -1.65 -11.75
CA ILE A 358 30.40 -3.01 -11.42
C ILE A 358 30.35 -3.93 -12.65
N THR A 359 31.05 -5.05 -12.54
CA THR A 359 31.07 -6.13 -13.55
C THR A 359 30.28 -7.36 -13.09
N ALA A 360 30.13 -7.52 -11.77
CA ALA A 360 29.32 -8.57 -11.16
C ALA A 360 28.75 -8.06 -9.83
N ILE A 361 27.49 -8.42 -9.57
CA ILE A 361 26.84 -8.17 -8.29
C ILE A 361 26.23 -9.44 -7.72
N THR A 362 26.50 -9.69 -6.43
CA THR A 362 25.85 -10.75 -5.67
C THR A 362 24.80 -10.13 -4.75
N ILE A 363 23.53 -10.44 -5.03
CA ILE A 363 22.40 -10.10 -4.18
C ILE A 363 22.29 -11.22 -3.14
N PHE A 364 22.49 -10.90 -1.86
CA PHE A 364 22.57 -11.91 -0.80
C PHE A 364 21.18 -12.44 -0.38
N GLU A 365 21.17 -13.60 0.28
CA GLU A 365 19.96 -14.21 0.87
C GLU A 365 19.40 -13.36 2.03
N GLY A 366 18.22 -12.78 1.83
CA GLY A 366 17.54 -11.89 2.76
C GLY A 366 16.98 -10.64 2.08
N ILE A 367 17.47 -10.28 0.88
CA ILE A 367 16.82 -9.29 0.02
C ILE A 367 15.51 -9.87 -0.52
N THR A 368 14.40 -9.18 -0.27
CA THR A 368 13.07 -9.61 -0.71
C THR A 368 12.55 -8.82 -1.90
N SER A 369 13.04 -7.58 -2.10
CA SER A 369 12.63 -6.70 -3.19
C SER A 369 13.75 -5.89 -3.84
N ILE A 370 13.60 -5.63 -5.14
CA ILE A 370 14.43 -4.73 -5.95
C ILE A 370 13.52 -3.76 -6.70
N GLY A 371 13.82 -2.46 -6.64
CA GLY A 371 13.04 -1.40 -7.28
C GLY A 371 13.24 -1.27 -8.79
N ASN A 372 12.60 -0.27 -9.39
CA ASN A 372 12.67 -0.03 -10.84
C ASN A 372 14.05 0.48 -11.26
N ASN A 373 14.51 0.17 -12.47
CA ASN A 373 15.77 0.67 -13.04
C ASN A 373 17.03 0.39 -12.20
N THR A 374 16.99 -0.54 -11.23
CA THR A 374 18.06 -0.68 -10.24
C THR A 374 19.44 -0.85 -10.86
N PHE A 375 19.60 -1.67 -11.89
CA PHE A 375 20.86 -1.84 -12.63
C PHE A 375 20.82 -1.23 -14.04
N GLY A 376 19.81 -0.40 -14.35
CA GLY A 376 19.68 0.19 -15.67
C GLY A 376 20.96 0.91 -16.10
N ARG A 377 21.44 0.67 -17.32
CA ARG A 377 22.66 1.21 -17.90
C ARG A 377 23.96 0.86 -17.16
N CYS A 378 23.98 -0.25 -16.43
CA CYS A 378 25.24 -0.84 -15.94
C CYS A 378 25.97 -1.53 -17.10
N PHE A 379 26.62 -0.76 -17.97
CA PHE A 379 27.21 -1.27 -19.22
C PHE A 379 28.32 -2.31 -19.04
N ALA A 380 28.95 -2.35 -17.87
CA ALA A 380 30.01 -3.31 -17.56
C ALA A 380 29.49 -4.58 -16.86
N LEU A 381 28.22 -4.61 -16.43
CA LEU A 381 27.66 -5.72 -15.66
C LEU A 381 27.45 -6.94 -16.55
N THR A 382 28.14 -8.04 -16.22
CA THR A 382 28.17 -9.26 -17.05
C THR A 382 27.29 -10.37 -16.50
N THR A 383 27.10 -10.46 -15.19
CA THR A 383 26.30 -11.51 -14.55
C THR A 383 25.62 -11.00 -13.29
N VAL A 384 24.39 -11.46 -13.07
CA VAL A 384 23.60 -11.20 -11.86
C VAL A 384 23.12 -12.53 -11.28
N ASN A 385 23.26 -12.70 -9.96
CA ASN A 385 22.76 -13.86 -9.24
C ASN A 385 21.60 -13.44 -8.31
N ILE A 386 20.41 -13.98 -8.58
CA ILE A 386 19.17 -13.75 -7.82
C ILE A 386 19.05 -14.80 -6.70
N PRO A 387 18.92 -14.41 -5.42
CA PRO A 387 18.82 -15.32 -4.28
C PRO A 387 17.43 -15.97 -4.18
N ALA A 388 17.29 -16.97 -3.32
CA ALA A 388 16.00 -17.63 -3.08
C ALA A 388 14.98 -16.70 -2.41
N SER A 389 15.45 -15.74 -1.60
CA SER A 389 14.61 -14.78 -0.88
C SER A 389 13.94 -13.70 -1.74
N LEU A 390 14.44 -13.43 -2.96
CA LEU A 390 13.93 -12.34 -3.79
C LEU A 390 12.58 -12.72 -4.40
N THR A 391 11.53 -12.00 -4.02
CA THR A 391 10.15 -12.28 -4.48
C THR A 391 9.54 -11.13 -5.30
N GLN A 392 10.18 -9.96 -5.30
CA GLN A 392 9.69 -8.77 -6.00
C GLN A 392 10.82 -8.06 -6.76
N MET A 393 10.55 -7.68 -8.00
CA MET A 393 11.48 -6.99 -8.89
C MET A 393 10.67 -5.98 -9.71
N GLY A 394 11.15 -4.73 -9.72
CA GLY A 394 10.54 -3.65 -10.48
C GLY A 394 10.78 -3.75 -12.00
N ASP A 395 10.24 -2.79 -12.73
CA ASP A 395 10.41 -2.67 -14.17
C ASP A 395 11.81 -2.10 -14.50
N TRP A 396 12.31 -2.41 -15.70
CA TRP A 396 13.58 -1.88 -16.24
C TRP A 396 14.83 -2.22 -15.42
N VAL A 397 14.78 -3.22 -14.55
CA VAL A 397 15.88 -3.52 -13.61
C VAL A 397 17.21 -3.74 -14.32
N PHE A 398 17.21 -4.35 -15.51
CA PHE A 398 18.42 -4.59 -16.32
C PHE A 398 18.43 -3.81 -17.65
N ASP A 399 17.67 -2.71 -17.75
CA ASP A 399 17.58 -1.92 -18.98
C ASP A 399 18.97 -1.52 -19.49
N ASN A 400 19.27 -1.80 -20.75
CA ASN A 400 20.54 -1.46 -21.41
C ASN A 400 21.81 -1.89 -20.62
N CYS A 401 21.78 -3.06 -19.98
CA CYS A 401 22.98 -3.73 -19.47
C CYS A 401 23.68 -4.48 -20.61
N SER A 402 24.32 -3.76 -21.53
CA SER A 402 24.82 -4.29 -22.80
C SER A 402 25.90 -5.39 -22.70
N ALA A 403 26.58 -5.52 -21.56
CA ALA A 403 27.51 -6.62 -21.31
C ALA A 403 26.90 -7.82 -20.56
N LEU A 404 25.62 -7.76 -20.16
CA LEU A 404 24.98 -8.77 -19.33
C LEU A 404 24.72 -10.03 -20.16
N THR A 405 25.41 -11.13 -19.83
CA THR A 405 25.31 -12.39 -20.58
C THR A 405 24.43 -13.42 -19.88
N ALA A 406 24.21 -13.27 -18.57
CA ALA A 406 23.42 -14.23 -17.79
C ALA A 406 22.80 -13.61 -16.53
N ILE A 407 21.54 -13.97 -16.28
CA ILE A 407 20.85 -13.76 -15.02
C ILE A 407 20.56 -15.14 -14.43
N ASN A 408 21.22 -15.48 -13.32
CA ASN A 408 21.04 -16.75 -12.63
C ASN A 408 20.03 -16.60 -11.50
N VAL A 409 19.27 -17.66 -11.22
CA VAL A 409 18.28 -17.69 -10.14
C VAL A 409 18.55 -18.90 -9.25
N ALA A 410 18.64 -18.70 -7.94
CA ALA A 410 18.80 -19.77 -6.98
C ALA A 410 17.64 -20.78 -7.06
N GLY A 411 17.94 -22.08 -7.01
CA GLY A 411 16.93 -23.14 -7.22
C GLY A 411 15.74 -23.11 -6.25
N GLY A 412 15.93 -22.54 -5.05
CA GLY A 412 14.88 -22.34 -4.04
C GLY A 412 13.99 -21.12 -4.25
N ASN A 413 14.24 -20.28 -5.26
CA ASN A 413 13.43 -19.09 -5.51
C ASN A 413 12.00 -19.48 -5.94
N THR A 414 11.00 -18.83 -5.34
CA THR A 414 9.57 -19.11 -5.56
C THR A 414 8.90 -18.17 -6.56
N ALA A 415 9.53 -17.06 -6.94
CA ALA A 415 8.97 -16.04 -7.83
C ALA A 415 9.58 -16.05 -9.25
N TYR A 416 10.83 -16.47 -9.37
CA TYR A 416 11.62 -16.39 -10.60
C TYR A 416 12.23 -17.72 -11.01
N TYR A 417 12.60 -17.80 -12.28
CA TYR A 417 13.31 -18.91 -12.87
C TYR A 417 14.33 -18.40 -13.89
N SER A 418 15.50 -19.04 -13.96
CA SER A 418 16.48 -18.81 -15.03
C SER A 418 16.56 -20.03 -15.94
N GLY A 419 16.40 -19.82 -17.24
CA GLY A 419 16.65 -20.82 -18.28
C GLY A 419 17.79 -20.36 -19.17
N ASN A 420 18.94 -21.03 -19.14
CA ASN A 420 20.14 -20.66 -19.91
C ASN A 420 20.55 -19.17 -19.75
N GLY A 421 20.37 -18.61 -18.55
CA GLY A 421 20.67 -17.21 -18.25
C GLY A 421 19.56 -16.21 -18.58
N VAL A 422 18.46 -16.65 -19.19
CA VAL A 422 17.26 -15.82 -19.48
C VAL A 422 16.31 -15.86 -18.28
N LEU A 423 15.83 -14.70 -17.86
CA LEU A 423 14.98 -14.54 -16.68
C LEU A 423 13.50 -14.67 -17.03
N PHE A 424 12.79 -15.48 -16.25
CA PHE A 424 11.36 -15.69 -16.32
C PHE A 424 10.72 -15.56 -14.94
N ASN A 425 9.40 -15.42 -14.90
CA ASN A 425 8.66 -15.75 -13.67
C ASN A 425 8.73 -17.26 -13.38
N LYS A 426 8.36 -17.66 -12.16
CA LYS A 426 8.51 -19.05 -11.69
C LYS A 426 7.85 -20.08 -12.61
N ASP A 427 6.65 -19.76 -13.08
CA ASP A 427 5.84 -20.64 -13.93
C ASP A 427 6.28 -20.63 -15.41
N LYS A 428 7.27 -19.78 -15.76
CA LYS A 428 7.80 -19.60 -17.12
C LYS A 428 6.76 -19.14 -18.13
N THR A 429 5.70 -18.50 -17.65
CA THR A 429 4.63 -17.89 -18.45
C THR A 429 4.98 -16.47 -18.89
N THR A 430 5.91 -15.81 -18.20
CA THR A 430 6.41 -14.48 -18.56
C THR A 430 7.92 -14.51 -18.75
N LEU A 431 8.40 -14.09 -19.92
CA LEU A 431 9.81 -13.79 -20.14
C LEU A 431 10.05 -12.35 -19.65
N LEU A 432 10.88 -12.21 -18.61
CA LEU A 432 11.10 -10.94 -17.93
C LEU A 432 12.33 -10.20 -18.48
N CYS A 433 13.40 -10.93 -18.80
CA CYS A 433 14.61 -10.34 -19.37
C CYS A 433 15.45 -11.38 -20.10
N TYR A 434 15.72 -11.12 -21.38
CA TYR A 434 16.79 -11.70 -22.16
C TYR A 434 18.02 -10.80 -22.00
N PRO A 435 19.15 -11.31 -21.48
CA PRO A 435 20.33 -10.49 -21.28
C PRO A 435 20.91 -9.96 -22.60
N ALA A 436 21.02 -8.64 -22.73
CA ALA A 436 21.41 -7.95 -23.96
C ALA A 436 22.83 -8.30 -24.47
N GLY A 437 23.73 -8.70 -23.57
CA GLY A 437 25.10 -9.11 -23.90
C GLY A 437 25.24 -10.58 -24.31
N LYS A 438 24.14 -11.35 -24.37
CA LYS A 438 24.19 -12.73 -24.87
C LYS A 438 24.71 -12.78 -26.32
N PRO A 439 25.72 -13.64 -26.62
CA PRO A 439 26.34 -13.68 -27.94
C PRO A 439 25.50 -14.38 -29.01
N GLU A 440 24.45 -15.12 -28.62
CA GLU A 440 23.60 -15.84 -29.55
C GLU A 440 22.86 -14.89 -30.49
N THR A 441 22.90 -15.21 -31.79
CA THR A 441 22.29 -14.42 -32.86
C THR A 441 20.84 -14.79 -33.13
N ASP A 442 20.37 -15.89 -32.57
CA ASP A 442 19.01 -16.39 -32.69
C ASP A 442 18.45 -16.81 -31.32
N TYR A 443 17.13 -16.65 -31.15
CA TYR A 443 16.45 -17.12 -29.95
C TYR A 443 15.02 -17.57 -30.26
N THR A 444 14.66 -18.75 -29.77
CA THR A 444 13.28 -19.25 -29.77
C THR A 444 12.72 -19.15 -28.36
N ILE A 445 11.69 -18.31 -28.18
CA ILE A 445 11.00 -18.19 -26.90
C ILE A 445 10.26 -19.52 -26.61
N PRO A 446 10.39 -20.09 -25.40
CA PRO A 446 9.73 -21.36 -25.07
C PRO A 446 8.19 -21.30 -25.15
N ASN A 447 7.55 -22.37 -25.61
CA ASN A 447 6.07 -22.49 -25.72
C ASN A 447 5.30 -22.36 -24.40
N SER A 448 5.97 -22.31 -23.24
CA SER A 448 5.32 -22.02 -21.96
C SER A 448 5.00 -20.53 -21.79
N VAL A 449 5.68 -19.65 -22.53
CA VAL A 449 5.58 -18.20 -22.39
C VAL A 449 4.30 -17.71 -23.06
N THR A 450 3.46 -17.00 -22.29
CA THR A 450 2.26 -16.33 -22.77
C THR A 450 2.41 -14.80 -22.82
N VAL A 451 3.37 -14.25 -22.07
CA VAL A 451 3.65 -12.82 -21.98
C VAL A 451 5.13 -12.54 -22.19
N ILE A 452 5.43 -11.60 -23.09
CA ILE A 452 6.77 -10.97 -23.16
C ILE A 452 6.71 -9.69 -22.34
N GLY A 453 7.52 -9.62 -21.28
CA GLY A 453 7.49 -8.51 -20.31
C GLY A 453 8.00 -7.17 -20.85
N VAL A 454 7.84 -6.14 -20.04
CA VAL A 454 8.37 -4.79 -20.29
C VAL A 454 9.90 -4.86 -20.43
N ASN A 455 10.43 -4.27 -21.51
CA ASN A 455 11.87 -4.28 -21.87
C ASN A 455 12.53 -5.67 -21.94
N ALA A 456 11.75 -6.74 -22.12
CA ALA A 456 12.27 -8.10 -22.02
C ALA A 456 13.44 -8.41 -22.97
N PHE A 457 13.52 -7.75 -24.13
CA PHE A 457 14.63 -7.85 -25.09
C PHE A 457 15.26 -6.49 -25.40
N ALA A 458 15.04 -5.45 -24.60
CA ALA A 458 15.56 -4.12 -24.94
C ALA A 458 17.08 -4.12 -25.13
N TYR A 459 17.54 -3.49 -26.21
CA TYR A 459 18.95 -3.34 -26.61
C TYR A 459 19.71 -4.66 -26.85
N CYS A 460 19.02 -5.74 -27.25
CA CYS A 460 19.66 -7.00 -27.64
C CYS A 460 20.32 -6.90 -29.03
N ASP A 461 21.42 -6.17 -29.13
CA ASP A 461 22.11 -5.84 -30.39
C ASP A 461 22.85 -7.02 -31.04
N ALA A 462 22.96 -8.18 -30.39
CA ALA A 462 23.47 -9.40 -31.02
C ALA A 462 22.38 -10.21 -31.71
N LEU A 463 21.11 -10.03 -31.32
CA LEU A 463 20.01 -10.89 -31.74
C LEU A 463 19.51 -10.49 -33.13
N THR A 464 19.76 -11.36 -34.11
CA THR A 464 19.38 -11.17 -35.53
C THR A 464 18.10 -11.89 -35.90
N GLN A 465 17.75 -12.98 -35.21
CA GLN A 465 16.57 -13.79 -35.48
C GLN A 465 15.80 -14.07 -34.18
N LEU A 466 14.50 -13.87 -34.19
CA LEU A 466 13.64 -14.15 -33.03
C LEU A 466 12.41 -14.96 -33.44
N THR A 467 12.19 -16.07 -32.76
CA THR A 467 10.96 -16.87 -32.88
C THR A 467 10.08 -16.68 -31.64
N ILE A 468 8.89 -16.10 -31.85
CA ILE A 468 7.83 -15.93 -30.86
C ILE A 468 6.84 -17.12 -31.01
N PRO A 469 6.61 -17.94 -29.97
CA PRO A 469 5.78 -19.14 -30.06
C PRO A 469 4.29 -18.79 -30.13
N SER A 470 3.48 -19.80 -30.46
CA SER A 470 2.03 -19.64 -30.63
C SER A 470 1.28 -19.31 -29.33
N SER A 471 1.92 -19.54 -28.19
CA SER A 471 1.38 -19.30 -26.86
C SER A 471 1.38 -17.84 -26.43
N VAL A 472 2.19 -16.96 -27.07
CA VAL A 472 2.30 -15.55 -26.68
C VAL A 472 1.05 -14.79 -27.08
N THR A 473 0.39 -14.19 -26.09
CA THR A 473 -0.85 -13.42 -26.27
C THR A 473 -0.64 -11.91 -26.09
N SER A 474 0.40 -11.49 -25.36
CA SER A 474 0.70 -10.07 -25.12
C SER A 474 2.20 -9.77 -25.03
N ILE A 475 2.55 -8.55 -25.44
CA ILE A 475 3.93 -8.04 -25.49
C ILE A 475 3.96 -6.65 -24.85
N GLY A 476 4.76 -6.53 -23.78
CA GLY A 476 4.84 -5.35 -22.92
C GLY A 476 5.58 -4.16 -23.52
N GLU A 477 5.50 -3.03 -22.83
CA GLU A 477 6.08 -1.75 -23.26
C GLU A 477 7.58 -1.89 -23.54
N TRP A 478 8.04 -1.30 -24.66
CA TRP A 478 9.45 -1.32 -25.09
C TRP A 478 10.11 -2.71 -25.15
N ALA A 479 9.33 -3.81 -25.25
CA ALA A 479 9.87 -5.17 -25.17
C ALA A 479 11.05 -5.43 -26.11
N PHE A 480 11.07 -4.82 -27.30
CA PHE A 480 12.14 -4.93 -28.30
C PHE A 480 12.82 -3.57 -28.59
N ASP A 481 12.72 -2.57 -27.71
CA ASP A 481 13.32 -1.25 -27.99
C ASP A 481 14.82 -1.39 -28.26
N GLY A 482 15.27 -0.86 -29.39
CA GLY A 482 16.69 -0.82 -29.73
C GLY A 482 17.32 -2.15 -30.09
N CYS A 483 16.59 -3.22 -30.43
CA CYS A 483 17.19 -4.43 -31.03
C CYS A 483 17.60 -4.18 -32.48
N THR A 484 18.61 -3.34 -32.69
CA THR A 484 18.91 -2.78 -34.02
C THR A 484 19.47 -3.80 -35.02
N ALA A 485 19.99 -4.93 -34.53
CA ALA A 485 20.50 -6.02 -35.35
C ALA A 485 19.44 -7.04 -35.80
N LEU A 486 18.21 -6.93 -35.31
CA LEU A 486 17.13 -7.84 -35.68
C LEU A 486 16.90 -7.75 -37.18
N ALA A 487 17.15 -8.86 -37.87
CA ALA A 487 17.10 -8.97 -39.33
C ALA A 487 15.85 -9.70 -39.81
N GLU A 488 15.27 -10.56 -38.98
CA GLU A 488 14.01 -11.25 -39.25
C GLU A 488 13.31 -11.70 -37.96
N MET A 489 12.00 -11.91 -38.04
CA MET A 489 11.20 -12.47 -36.95
C MET A 489 10.25 -13.55 -37.46
N THR A 490 10.01 -14.56 -36.63
CA THR A 490 8.94 -15.54 -36.83
C THR A 490 7.95 -15.44 -35.67
N VAL A 491 6.65 -15.28 -35.95
CA VAL A 491 5.60 -15.21 -34.92
C VAL A 491 4.57 -16.29 -35.19
N LEU A 492 4.56 -17.34 -34.36
CA LEU A 492 3.72 -18.53 -34.56
C LEU A 492 2.28 -18.37 -34.01
N ALA A 493 1.96 -17.25 -33.38
CA ALA A 493 0.63 -16.99 -32.83
C ALA A 493 -0.39 -16.82 -33.96
N THR A 494 -1.48 -17.59 -33.89
CA THR A 494 -2.54 -17.57 -34.90
C THR A 494 -3.44 -16.33 -34.79
N VAL A 495 -3.40 -15.65 -33.65
CA VAL A 495 -3.97 -14.33 -33.42
C VAL A 495 -2.82 -13.37 -33.12
N PRO A 496 -2.75 -12.18 -33.76
CA PRO A 496 -1.72 -11.20 -33.46
C PRO A 496 -1.67 -10.87 -31.96
N PRO A 497 -0.52 -11.01 -31.28
CA PRO A 497 -0.39 -10.63 -29.88
C PRO A 497 -0.75 -9.16 -29.65
N THR A 498 -1.38 -8.87 -28.51
CA THR A 498 -1.64 -7.49 -28.10
C THR A 498 -0.33 -6.78 -27.75
N LEU A 499 -0.19 -5.54 -28.22
CA LEU A 499 1.03 -4.75 -28.08
C LEU A 499 0.78 -3.56 -27.14
N SER A 500 1.67 -3.34 -26.19
CA SER A 500 1.76 -2.08 -25.43
C SER A 500 2.43 -0.97 -26.25
N GLU A 501 2.59 0.22 -25.66
CA GLU A 501 3.27 1.34 -26.31
C GLU A 501 4.72 1.00 -26.65
N ASN A 502 5.21 1.52 -27.78
CA ASN A 502 6.62 1.50 -28.16
C ASN A 502 7.31 0.11 -28.19
N VAL A 503 6.56 -0.99 -28.29
CA VAL A 503 7.09 -2.38 -28.27
C VAL A 503 8.30 -2.55 -29.18
N PHE A 504 8.24 -2.01 -30.40
CA PHE A 504 9.29 -2.13 -31.41
C PHE A 504 9.92 -0.76 -31.73
N ARG A 505 10.10 0.11 -30.74
CA ARG A 505 10.80 1.38 -30.93
C ARG A 505 12.23 1.10 -31.43
N ASN A 506 12.72 1.93 -32.37
CA ASN A 506 14.06 1.79 -32.97
C ASN A 506 14.32 0.43 -33.68
N ILE A 507 13.26 -0.28 -34.11
CA ILE A 507 13.38 -1.47 -34.95
C ILE A 507 13.17 -1.10 -36.43
N ASN A 508 13.98 -1.68 -37.31
CA ASN A 508 13.77 -1.57 -38.75
C ASN A 508 12.48 -2.30 -39.15
N ARG A 509 11.52 -1.58 -39.73
CA ARG A 509 10.22 -2.14 -40.17
C ARG A 509 10.29 -2.91 -41.48
N ASP A 510 11.37 -2.77 -42.25
CA ASP A 510 11.53 -3.48 -43.53
C ASP A 510 11.92 -4.97 -43.36
N ILE A 511 12.25 -5.39 -42.13
CA ILE A 511 12.63 -6.77 -41.84
C ILE A 511 11.47 -7.72 -42.13
N PRO A 512 11.73 -8.90 -42.72
CA PRO A 512 10.70 -9.93 -42.89
C PRO A 512 10.17 -10.40 -41.52
N VAL A 513 8.84 -10.44 -41.41
CA VAL A 513 8.13 -11.04 -40.28
C VAL A 513 7.26 -12.18 -40.80
N TYR A 514 7.65 -13.40 -40.45
CA TYR A 514 6.98 -14.62 -40.87
C TYR A 514 5.85 -14.98 -39.89
N VAL A 515 4.62 -15.12 -40.38
CA VAL A 515 3.42 -15.48 -39.59
C VAL A 515 2.67 -16.66 -40.23
N PRO A 516 1.86 -17.45 -39.49
CA PRO A 516 1.07 -18.53 -40.08
C PRO A 516 0.27 -18.05 -41.27
N ALA A 517 0.28 -18.82 -42.37
CA ALA A 517 -0.38 -18.43 -43.62
C ALA A 517 -1.87 -18.08 -43.42
N ALA A 518 -2.57 -18.86 -42.60
CA ALA A 518 -3.98 -18.63 -42.23
C ALA A 518 -4.20 -17.32 -41.44
N SER A 519 -3.17 -16.81 -40.78
CA SER A 519 -3.22 -15.62 -39.93
C SER A 519 -2.69 -14.36 -40.61
N LEU A 520 -2.10 -14.47 -41.80
CA LEU A 520 -1.47 -13.34 -42.51
C LEU A 520 -2.42 -12.14 -42.64
N ALA A 521 -3.68 -12.37 -43.00
CA ALA A 521 -4.68 -11.31 -43.12
C ALA A 521 -4.98 -10.62 -41.78
N ALA A 522 -4.95 -11.35 -40.67
CA ALA A 522 -5.16 -10.78 -39.34
C ALA A 522 -3.98 -9.88 -38.92
N TYR A 523 -2.74 -10.29 -39.20
CA TYR A 523 -1.54 -9.46 -38.94
C TYR A 523 -1.51 -8.20 -39.80
N GLN A 524 -1.94 -8.29 -41.07
CA GLN A 524 -2.05 -7.13 -41.96
C GLN A 524 -3.12 -6.12 -41.50
N ALA A 525 -4.12 -6.56 -40.73
CA ALA A 525 -5.14 -5.70 -40.15
C ALA A 525 -4.75 -5.13 -38.77
N ALA A 526 -3.85 -5.79 -38.05
CA ALA A 526 -3.45 -5.40 -36.70
C ALA A 526 -2.52 -4.17 -36.70
N GLU A 527 -2.74 -3.25 -35.75
CA GLU A 527 -1.91 -2.07 -35.59
C GLU A 527 -0.46 -2.44 -35.23
N VAL A 528 0.49 -1.63 -35.70
CA VAL A 528 1.95 -1.85 -35.66
C VAL A 528 2.42 -3.06 -36.48
N TRP A 529 1.76 -4.22 -36.39
CA TRP A 529 2.10 -5.41 -37.19
C TRP A 529 2.02 -5.16 -38.70
N LYS A 530 1.00 -4.41 -39.14
CA LYS A 530 0.83 -4.01 -40.55
C LYS A 530 1.94 -3.13 -41.11
N GLU A 531 2.81 -2.58 -40.26
CA GLU A 531 3.94 -1.74 -40.68
C GLU A 531 5.16 -2.58 -41.11
N PHE A 532 5.17 -3.88 -40.81
CA PHE A 532 6.27 -4.78 -41.16
C PHE A 532 6.11 -5.41 -42.55
N ASN A 533 7.23 -5.89 -43.10
CA ASN A 533 7.24 -6.77 -44.28
C ASN A 533 6.72 -8.18 -43.91
N LEU A 534 5.41 -8.32 -43.81
CA LEU A 534 4.73 -9.56 -43.42
C LEU A 534 4.78 -10.62 -44.53
N GLN A 535 5.23 -11.82 -44.17
CA GLN A 535 5.31 -12.99 -45.05
C GLN A 535 4.60 -14.19 -44.42
N ALA A 536 3.95 -15.02 -45.23
CA ALA A 536 3.41 -16.28 -44.74
C ALA A 536 4.55 -17.26 -44.45
N ILE A 537 4.52 -17.92 -43.30
CA ILE A 537 5.31 -19.13 -43.05
C ILE A 537 4.80 -20.17 -44.04
N MET A 538 5.65 -20.51 -44.99
CA MET A 538 5.42 -21.62 -45.88
C MET A 538 5.83 -22.87 -45.12
N VAL A 539 4.86 -23.65 -44.63
CA VAL A 539 5.14 -25.02 -44.20
C VAL A 539 5.49 -25.77 -45.48
N ASN A 540 6.79 -25.86 -45.76
CA ASN A 540 7.27 -26.58 -46.92
C ASN A 540 7.10 -28.08 -46.73
N GLU A 541 6.98 -28.59 -45.49
CA GLU A 541 6.81 -30.02 -45.23
C GLU A 541 5.77 -30.32 -44.14
N PHE A 542 4.91 -31.31 -44.36
CA PHE A 542 3.94 -31.78 -43.37
C PHE A 542 3.79 -33.31 -43.40
N THR A 543 3.40 -33.94 -42.28
CA THR A 543 3.25 -35.40 -42.21
C THR A 543 1.81 -35.81 -41.95
N VAL A 544 1.24 -36.66 -42.81
CA VAL A 544 -0.12 -37.21 -42.67
C VAL A 544 -0.09 -38.71 -42.97
N GLY A 545 -0.60 -39.52 -42.03
CA GLY A 545 -0.67 -40.97 -42.20
C GLY A 545 0.70 -41.66 -42.35
N GLY A 546 1.74 -41.11 -41.72
CA GLY A 546 3.11 -41.65 -41.78
C GLY A 546 3.89 -41.30 -43.05
N LEU A 547 3.31 -40.51 -43.97
CA LEU A 547 3.99 -39.96 -45.13
C LEU A 547 4.29 -38.48 -44.89
N THR A 548 5.53 -38.05 -45.15
CA THR A 548 5.95 -36.64 -45.14
C THR A 548 5.86 -36.09 -46.55
N TYR A 549 5.13 -34.99 -46.69
CA TYR A 549 4.83 -34.31 -47.93
C TYR A 549 5.57 -32.99 -47.95
N GLU A 550 6.25 -32.66 -49.04
CA GLU A 550 6.76 -31.33 -49.34
C GLU A 550 5.76 -30.58 -50.22
N VAL A 551 5.47 -29.31 -49.93
CA VAL A 551 4.61 -28.46 -50.76
C VAL A 551 5.40 -27.99 -51.97
N ILE A 552 5.03 -28.46 -53.16
CA ILE A 552 5.70 -28.08 -54.43
C ILE A 552 5.15 -26.74 -54.93
N ASP A 553 3.81 -26.57 -54.93
CA ASP A 553 3.14 -25.35 -55.38
C ASP A 553 1.87 -25.14 -54.57
N GLN A 554 1.85 -24.03 -53.82
CA GLN A 554 0.76 -23.69 -52.93
C GLN A 554 -0.48 -23.16 -53.66
N THR A 555 -0.29 -22.53 -54.83
CA THR A 555 -1.39 -22.01 -55.67
C THR A 555 -2.08 -23.16 -56.40
N ALA A 556 -1.29 -24.09 -56.94
CA ALA A 556 -1.81 -25.29 -57.58
C ALA A 556 -2.23 -26.38 -56.57
N LYS A 557 -1.91 -26.21 -55.29
CA LYS A 557 -2.12 -27.18 -54.20
C LYS A 557 -1.48 -28.54 -54.51
N THR A 558 -0.25 -28.52 -54.98
CA THR A 558 0.52 -29.73 -55.28
C THR A 558 1.57 -29.99 -54.22
N VAL A 559 1.78 -31.26 -53.93
CA VAL A 559 2.70 -31.76 -52.92
C VAL A 559 3.44 -32.99 -53.46
N GLU A 560 4.65 -33.22 -52.99
CA GLU A 560 5.44 -34.42 -53.25
C GLU A 560 5.61 -35.20 -51.95
N VAL A 561 5.54 -36.53 -51.99
CA VAL A 561 5.96 -37.34 -50.84
C VAL A 561 7.48 -37.41 -50.85
N ILE A 562 8.11 -36.84 -49.83
CA ILE A 562 9.58 -36.78 -49.72
C ILE A 562 10.14 -37.76 -48.69
N ASN A 563 9.34 -38.20 -47.73
CA ASN A 563 9.80 -39.11 -46.69
C ASN A 563 8.64 -39.93 -46.11
N PHE A 564 8.98 -40.92 -45.29
CA PHE A 564 8.02 -41.69 -44.52
C PHE A 564 8.55 -42.03 -43.14
N THR A 565 7.63 -42.17 -42.19
CA THR A 565 7.96 -42.54 -40.82
C THR A 565 8.01 -44.06 -40.67
N ASN A 566 8.66 -44.54 -39.61
CA ASN A 566 8.75 -45.96 -39.27
C ASN A 566 7.40 -46.59 -38.88
N GLU A 567 6.30 -45.83 -38.94
CA GLU A 567 4.94 -46.28 -38.60
C GLU A 567 4.14 -46.78 -39.81
N LEU A 568 4.70 -46.70 -41.04
CA LEU A 568 4.02 -47.22 -42.22
C LEU A 568 3.95 -48.76 -42.22
N PRO A 569 2.78 -49.35 -42.54
CA PRO A 569 2.65 -50.79 -42.74
C PRO A 569 3.47 -51.27 -43.96
N ASN A 570 3.73 -52.59 -44.04
CA ASN A 570 4.52 -53.23 -45.11
C ASN A 570 4.04 -52.93 -46.55
N THR A 571 2.81 -52.44 -46.70
CA THR A 571 2.27 -51.88 -47.94
C THR A 571 1.50 -50.61 -47.61
N ALA A 572 1.91 -49.47 -48.17
CA ALA A 572 1.22 -48.18 -48.03
C ALA A 572 0.87 -47.63 -49.41
N THR A 573 -0.32 -47.05 -49.54
CA THR A 573 -0.79 -46.41 -50.78
C THR A 573 -0.65 -44.90 -50.62
N ILE A 574 0.05 -44.25 -51.55
CA ILE A 574 0.11 -42.78 -51.59
C ILE A 574 -1.28 -42.26 -52.00
N PRO A 575 -1.95 -41.45 -51.17
CA PRO A 575 -3.27 -40.93 -51.49
C PRO A 575 -3.18 -39.93 -52.65
N ALA A 576 -4.21 -39.90 -53.50
CA ALA A 576 -4.28 -38.96 -54.63
C ALA A 576 -4.43 -37.48 -54.18
N THR A 577 -4.90 -37.26 -52.96
CA THR A 577 -5.03 -35.95 -52.30
C THR A 577 -4.75 -36.11 -50.82
N VAL A 578 -4.13 -35.13 -50.20
CA VAL A 578 -3.89 -35.08 -48.75
C VAL A 578 -4.40 -33.75 -48.21
N SER A 579 -5.02 -33.77 -47.02
CA SER A 579 -5.50 -32.58 -46.34
C SER A 579 -4.60 -32.27 -45.15
N TYR A 580 -4.13 -31.04 -45.08
CA TYR A 580 -3.29 -30.50 -44.01
C TYR A 580 -3.80 -29.10 -43.67
N GLU A 581 -4.08 -28.85 -42.39
CA GLU A 581 -4.64 -27.59 -41.85
C GLU A 581 -6.02 -27.12 -42.35
N GLY A 582 -6.89 -28.04 -42.76
CA GLY A 582 -8.33 -27.78 -43.00
C GLY A 582 -8.70 -27.46 -44.43
#